data_AF-A0A1W1I004-F1
#
_entry.id   AF-A0A1W1I004-F1
#
_cell.length_a   1.000
_cell.length_b   1.000
_cell.length_c   1.000
_cell.angle_alpha   90.00
_cell.angle_beta   90.00
_cell.angle_gamma   90.00
#
_symmetry.space_group_name_H-M   'P 1'
#
loop_
_entity.id
_entity.type
_entity.pdbx_description
1 polymer ?
#
loop_
_entity_poly.entity_id
_entity_poly.type
_entity_poly.pdbx_seq_one_letter_code
_entity_poly.pdbx_strand_id
1 'polypeptide(L)'
;MDWLKDPGFLGTHATIGADLSQLMATLFTGLFVIGWFQAKKRQADAHHWLMLGGMIAMLSFFIAYYLFRQLGVLAVEGKEGFGGSQALYDNVFIPVLILHIILVIIGLVMAIYMIILGFRAQMFIGNRRQLSETPLVTTWKRIGMIMGGTTAVAVLAFALRGATAGFSMRKFEVYLGFLILVAFVLGIETTIQRIWPNGARRHRALGRFTMIIYCILFVTGSFTYTMLYILYPGKIG
;
A
#
# COMPACT_ATOMS: atom_id res chain seq x y z
N MET A 1 9.77 -18.96 -11.77
CA MET A 1 8.79 -18.33 -12.68
C MET A 1 9.54 -17.25 -13.44
N ASP A 2 10.24 -17.66 -14.48
CA ASP A 2 11.15 -16.78 -15.23
C ASP A 2 10.39 -15.89 -16.22
N TRP A 3 9.14 -16.24 -16.53
CA TRP A 3 8.29 -15.51 -17.48
C TRP A 3 7.97 -14.06 -17.12
N LEU A 4 8.06 -13.66 -15.84
CA LEU A 4 7.88 -12.26 -15.44
C LEU A 4 8.99 -11.34 -15.97
N LYS A 5 10.12 -11.92 -16.39
CA LYS A 5 11.25 -11.23 -17.02
C LYS A 5 11.18 -11.23 -18.55
N ASP A 6 10.28 -12.01 -19.14
CA ASP A 6 10.08 -12.05 -20.58
C ASP A 6 9.61 -10.68 -21.10
N PRO A 7 9.80 -10.40 -22.42
CA PRO A 7 9.33 -9.17 -23.03
C PRO A 7 7.85 -8.89 -22.73
N GLY A 8 7.57 -7.64 -22.38
CA GLY A 8 6.24 -7.15 -22.05
C GLY A 8 5.26 -7.19 -23.22
N PHE A 9 3.99 -6.97 -22.90
CA PHE A 9 2.87 -6.99 -23.85
C PHE A 9 2.48 -5.58 -24.34
N LEU A 10 3.08 -4.52 -23.82
CA LEU A 10 2.81 -3.13 -24.22
C LEU A 10 3.71 -2.65 -25.37
N GLY A 11 4.57 -3.51 -25.92
CA GLY A 11 5.46 -3.17 -27.04
C GLY A 11 6.60 -2.21 -26.66
N THR A 12 6.96 -2.15 -25.37
CA THR A 12 8.08 -1.37 -24.84
C THR A 12 9.26 -2.29 -24.48
N HIS A 13 10.35 -1.73 -23.94
CA HIS A 13 11.46 -2.54 -23.39
C HIS A 13 11.17 -3.10 -21.99
N ALA A 14 9.92 -2.99 -21.52
CA ALA A 14 9.51 -3.52 -20.23
C ALA A 14 9.41 -5.05 -20.25
N THR A 15 9.50 -5.65 -19.06
CA THR A 15 9.16 -7.05 -18.87
C THR A 15 7.66 -7.23 -18.63
N ILE A 16 7.15 -8.45 -18.76
CA ILE A 16 5.74 -8.77 -18.43
C ILE A 16 5.40 -8.31 -17.00
N GLY A 17 6.29 -8.51 -16.04
CA GLY A 17 6.07 -8.06 -14.66
C GLY A 17 6.00 -6.54 -14.51
N ALA A 18 6.70 -5.78 -15.35
CA ALA A 18 6.66 -4.31 -15.32
C ALA A 18 5.36 -3.81 -15.97
N ASP A 19 4.98 -4.36 -17.11
CA ASP A 19 3.71 -4.05 -17.78
C ASP A 19 2.50 -4.41 -16.92
N LEU A 20 2.53 -5.59 -16.29
CA LEU A 20 1.48 -6.00 -15.36
C LEU A 20 1.39 -5.05 -14.17
N SER A 21 2.52 -4.61 -13.62
CA SER A 21 2.53 -3.64 -12.51
C SER A 21 1.93 -2.30 -12.94
N GLN A 22 2.30 -1.79 -14.11
CA GLN A 22 1.76 -0.55 -14.66
C GLN A 22 0.25 -0.66 -14.96
N LEU A 23 -0.20 -1.79 -15.50
CA LEU A 23 -1.61 -2.08 -15.72
C LEU A 23 -2.38 -2.12 -14.40
N MET A 24 -1.86 -2.81 -13.39
CA MET A 24 -2.49 -2.89 -12.07
C MET A 24 -2.52 -1.54 -11.35
N ALA A 25 -1.44 -0.75 -11.44
CA ALA A 25 -1.41 0.62 -10.91
C ALA A 25 -2.50 1.50 -11.56
N THR A 26 -2.69 1.38 -12.88
CA THR A 26 -3.75 2.06 -13.63
C THR A 26 -5.13 1.61 -13.15
N LEU A 27 -5.34 0.29 -13.05
CA LEU A 27 -6.60 -0.31 -12.59
C LEU A 27 -6.96 0.17 -11.18
N PHE A 28 -6.06 0.02 -10.20
CA PHE A 28 -6.32 0.39 -8.81
C PHE A 28 -6.57 1.89 -8.66
N THR A 29 -5.76 2.72 -9.32
CA THR A 29 -5.97 4.18 -9.31
C THR A 29 -7.33 4.54 -9.89
N GLY A 30 -7.72 3.93 -11.01
CA GLY A 30 -9.04 4.10 -11.62
C GLY A 30 -10.18 3.71 -10.67
N LEU A 31 -10.11 2.53 -10.05
CA LEU A 31 -11.09 2.07 -9.06
C LEU A 31 -11.19 3.02 -7.88
N PHE A 32 -10.07 3.51 -7.36
CA PHE A 32 -10.06 4.42 -6.22
C PHE A 32 -10.59 5.82 -6.57
N VAL A 33 -10.31 6.32 -7.78
CA VAL A 33 -10.90 7.56 -8.28
C VAL A 33 -12.42 7.42 -8.42
N ILE A 34 -12.90 6.32 -8.98
CA ILE A 34 -14.34 6.01 -9.04
C ILE A 34 -14.93 5.94 -7.61
N GLY A 35 -14.25 5.26 -6.70
CA GLY A 35 -14.60 5.20 -5.28
C GLY A 35 -14.71 6.58 -4.64
N TRP A 36 -13.77 7.48 -4.93
CA TRP A 36 -13.80 8.87 -4.46
C TRP A 36 -15.02 9.61 -5.01
N PHE A 37 -15.33 9.48 -6.30
CA PHE A 37 -16.53 10.10 -6.87
C PHE A 37 -17.82 9.57 -6.23
N GLN A 38 -17.93 8.27 -5.96
CA GLN A 38 -19.07 7.69 -5.24
C GLN A 38 -19.20 8.27 -3.82
N ALA A 39 -18.09 8.47 -3.10
CA ALA A 39 -18.11 9.14 -1.80
C ALA A 39 -18.61 10.59 -1.90
N LYS A 40 -18.19 11.36 -2.92
CA LYS A 40 -18.68 12.73 -3.16
C LYS A 40 -20.17 12.75 -3.46
N LYS A 41 -20.69 11.75 -4.19
CA LYS A 41 -22.12 11.56 -4.48
C LYS A 41 -22.93 10.98 -3.31
N ARG A 42 -22.33 10.80 -2.13
CA ARG A 42 -22.95 10.19 -0.94
C ARG A 42 -23.46 8.76 -1.17
N GLN A 43 -22.87 8.02 -2.11
CA GLN A 43 -23.17 6.62 -2.39
C GLN A 43 -22.31 5.71 -1.49
N ALA A 44 -22.62 5.70 -0.20
CA ALA A 44 -21.77 5.09 0.82
C ALA A 44 -21.57 3.58 0.64
N ASP A 45 -22.61 2.82 0.30
CA ASP A 45 -22.51 1.37 0.11
C ASP A 45 -21.62 1.00 -1.09
N ALA A 46 -21.85 1.64 -2.22
CA ALA A 46 -21.08 1.39 -3.44
C ALA A 46 -19.61 1.83 -3.27
N HIS A 47 -19.38 2.99 -2.63
CA HIS A 47 -18.04 3.42 -2.22
C HIS A 47 -17.37 2.37 -1.32
N HIS A 48 -18.04 1.92 -0.26
CA HIS A 48 -17.45 1.04 0.74
C HIS A 48 -16.97 -0.28 0.13
N TRP A 49 -17.82 -0.94 -0.67
CA TRP A 49 -17.47 -2.21 -1.30
C TRP A 49 -16.42 -2.06 -2.38
N LEU A 50 -16.48 -0.99 -3.20
CA LEU A 50 -15.45 -0.75 -4.21
C LEU A 50 -14.08 -0.48 -3.58
N MET A 51 -14.02 0.37 -2.54
CA MET A 51 -12.76 0.66 -1.86
C MET A 51 -12.22 -0.57 -1.16
N LEU A 52 -13.06 -1.36 -0.51
CA LEU A 52 -12.63 -2.59 0.15
C LEU A 52 -12.07 -3.60 -0.85
N GLY A 53 -12.80 -3.89 -1.93
CA GLY A 53 -12.37 -4.81 -2.97
C GLY A 53 -11.07 -4.35 -3.63
N GLY A 54 -10.99 -3.06 -4.00
CA GLY A 54 -9.80 -2.47 -4.59
C GLY A 54 -8.59 -2.51 -3.67
N MET A 55 -8.73 -2.18 -2.38
CA MET A 55 -7.62 -2.20 -1.43
C MET A 55 -7.16 -3.63 -1.10
N ILE A 56 -8.08 -4.59 -0.96
CA ILE A 56 -7.72 -6.00 -0.77
C ILE A 56 -6.98 -6.53 -2.00
N ALA A 57 -7.48 -6.25 -3.21
CA ALA A 57 -6.83 -6.66 -4.46
C ALA A 57 -5.44 -6.03 -4.59
N MET A 58 -5.30 -4.73 -4.29
CA MET A 58 -4.03 -4.03 -4.29
C MET A 58 -3.04 -4.65 -3.30
N LEU A 59 -3.42 -4.84 -2.03
CA LEU A 59 -2.55 -5.45 -1.03
C LEU A 59 -2.15 -6.87 -1.41
N SER A 60 -3.09 -7.66 -1.94
CA SER A 60 -2.82 -9.03 -2.42
C SER A 60 -1.84 -9.04 -3.58
N PHE A 61 -2.01 -8.11 -4.53
CA PHE A 61 -1.08 -7.91 -5.63
C PHE A 61 0.30 -7.52 -5.11
N PHE A 62 0.44 -6.54 -4.22
CA PHE A 62 1.73 -6.17 -3.65
C PHE A 62 2.41 -7.32 -2.91
N ILE A 63 1.66 -8.11 -2.13
CA ILE A 63 2.20 -9.29 -1.43
C ILE A 63 2.69 -10.33 -2.43
N ALA A 64 1.85 -10.73 -3.40
CA ALA A 64 2.23 -11.70 -4.42
C ALA A 64 3.44 -11.19 -5.23
N TYR A 65 3.37 -9.96 -5.71
CA TYR A 65 4.42 -9.32 -6.48
C TYR A 65 5.74 -9.24 -5.70
N TYR A 66 5.71 -8.92 -4.41
CA TYR A 66 6.90 -8.90 -3.55
C TYR A 66 7.48 -10.31 -3.37
N LEU A 67 6.63 -11.30 -3.11
CA LEU A 67 7.05 -12.71 -2.92
C LEU A 67 7.70 -13.27 -4.18
N PHE A 68 7.22 -12.89 -5.37
CA PHE A 68 7.67 -13.47 -6.63
C PHE A 68 8.76 -12.66 -7.35
N ARG A 69 8.84 -11.34 -7.15
CA ARG A 69 9.82 -10.47 -7.86
C ARG A 69 11.03 -10.05 -7.01
N GLN A 70 11.11 -10.44 -5.73
CA GLN A 70 12.26 -10.17 -4.84
C GLN A 70 12.75 -8.70 -4.93
N LEU A 71 11.96 -7.75 -4.45
CA LEU A 71 12.21 -6.30 -4.56
C LEU A 71 13.59 -5.80 -4.09
N GLY A 72 14.37 -6.61 -3.34
CA GLY A 72 15.78 -6.34 -3.06
C GLY A 72 16.70 -6.36 -4.29
N VAL A 73 16.33 -7.06 -5.36
CA VAL A 73 17.08 -7.12 -6.64
C VAL A 73 16.78 -5.89 -7.51
N LEU A 74 15.59 -5.30 -7.40
CA LEU A 74 15.17 -4.13 -8.19
C LEU A 74 15.76 -2.79 -7.69
N ALA A 75 16.14 -2.70 -6.41
CA ALA A 75 16.98 -1.59 -5.95
C ALA A 75 18.37 -1.59 -6.63
N VAL A 76 18.78 -2.72 -7.22
CA VAL A 76 20.03 -2.88 -7.98
C VAL A 76 19.81 -2.66 -9.48
N GLU A 77 18.62 -2.96 -10.02
CA GLU A 77 18.26 -2.70 -11.43
C GLU A 77 18.26 -1.21 -11.81
N GLY A 78 18.15 -0.28 -10.86
CA GLY A 78 18.22 1.15 -11.17
C GLY A 78 19.53 1.53 -11.90
N LYS A 79 20.68 1.01 -11.46
CA LYS A 79 21.97 1.33 -12.08
C LYS A 79 22.24 0.55 -13.36
N GLU A 80 21.74 -0.68 -13.47
CA GLU A 80 22.02 -1.54 -14.64
C GLU A 80 20.96 -1.42 -15.74
N GLY A 81 19.74 -0.96 -15.41
CA GLY A 81 18.60 -0.85 -16.32
C GLY A 81 18.34 0.55 -16.89
N PHE A 82 19.04 1.59 -16.43
CA PHE A 82 18.85 2.97 -16.92
C PHE A 82 19.85 3.32 -18.03
N GLY A 83 19.36 3.47 -19.26
CA GLY A 83 20.20 3.75 -20.44
C GLY A 83 20.57 5.22 -20.69
N GLY A 84 20.16 6.13 -19.79
CA GLY A 84 20.35 7.58 -19.95
C GLY A 84 21.68 8.08 -19.38
N SER A 85 21.90 9.40 -19.45
CA SER A 85 23.10 10.01 -18.85
C SER A 85 23.11 9.87 -17.32
N GLN A 86 24.31 9.76 -16.74
CA GLN A 86 24.48 9.67 -15.27
C GLN A 86 23.87 10.89 -14.55
N ALA A 87 24.00 12.09 -15.13
CA ALA A 87 23.41 13.30 -14.57
C ALA A 87 21.88 13.24 -14.48
N LEU A 88 21.21 12.65 -15.49
CA LEU A 88 19.76 12.46 -15.49
C LEU A 88 19.35 11.38 -14.48
N TYR A 89 20.14 10.33 -14.36
CA TYR A 89 19.92 9.27 -13.38
C TYR A 89 19.96 9.80 -11.94
N ASP A 90 21.04 10.47 -11.57
CA ASP A 90 21.28 10.92 -10.20
C ASP A 90 20.40 12.09 -9.77
N ASN A 91 20.13 13.04 -10.68
CA ASN A 91 19.43 14.28 -10.33
C ASN A 91 17.92 14.25 -10.60
N VAL A 92 17.42 13.31 -11.40
CA VAL A 92 15.99 13.23 -11.75
C VAL A 92 15.40 11.87 -11.40
N PHE A 93 15.96 10.79 -11.95
CA PHE A 93 15.38 9.47 -11.79
C PHE A 93 15.41 9.00 -10.33
N ILE A 94 16.57 9.03 -9.67
CA ILE A 94 16.72 8.60 -8.27
C ILE A 94 15.85 9.42 -7.31
N PRO A 95 15.83 10.77 -7.34
CA PRO A 95 14.95 11.56 -6.48
C PRO A 95 13.46 11.23 -6.66
N VAL A 96 12.99 11.06 -7.91
CA VAL A 96 11.60 10.69 -8.17
C VAL A 96 11.30 9.27 -7.70
N LEU A 97 12.21 8.32 -7.91
CA LEU A 97 12.07 6.95 -7.44
C LEU A 97 12.02 6.87 -5.90
N ILE A 98 12.90 7.61 -5.21
CA ILE A 98 12.89 7.69 -3.73
C ILE A 98 11.57 8.27 -3.24
N LEU A 99 11.12 9.39 -3.84
CA LEU A 99 9.82 9.97 -3.51
C LEU A 99 8.69 8.95 -3.72
N HIS A 100 8.69 8.24 -4.85
CA HIS A 100 7.69 7.22 -5.15
C HIS A 100 7.68 6.13 -4.06
N ILE A 101 8.84 5.58 -3.70
CA ILE A 101 8.95 4.54 -2.66
C ILE A 101 8.44 5.04 -1.31
N ILE A 102 8.81 6.25 -0.89
CA ILE A 102 8.32 6.86 0.36
C ILE A 102 6.79 6.97 0.33
N LEU A 103 6.23 7.45 -0.77
CA LEU A 103 4.78 7.55 -0.94
C LEU A 103 4.10 6.17 -0.96
N VAL A 104 4.73 5.13 -1.49
CA VAL A 104 4.21 3.75 -1.48
C VAL A 104 4.12 3.26 -0.04
N ILE A 105 5.18 3.46 0.76
CA ILE A 105 5.19 3.08 2.18
C ILE A 105 4.06 3.78 2.94
N ILE A 106 3.93 5.10 2.77
CA ILE A 106 2.84 5.87 3.38
C ILE A 106 1.48 5.36 2.88
N GLY A 107 1.34 5.11 1.58
CA GLY A 107 0.13 4.64 0.94
C GLY A 107 -0.34 3.26 1.43
N LEU A 108 0.58 2.33 1.69
CA LEU A 108 0.28 1.00 2.24
C LEU A 108 -0.16 1.08 3.70
N VAL A 109 0.52 1.89 4.52
CA VAL A 109 0.10 2.15 5.92
C VAL A 109 -1.29 2.77 5.94
N MET A 110 -1.53 3.78 5.09
CA MET A 110 -2.82 4.43 4.97
C MET A 110 -3.92 3.50 4.43
N ALA A 111 -3.61 2.54 3.55
CA ALA A 111 -4.59 1.56 3.10
C ALA A 111 -5.16 0.75 4.28
N ILE A 112 -4.28 0.17 5.08
CA ILE A 112 -4.65 -0.63 6.25
C ILE A 112 -5.44 0.23 7.26
N TYR A 113 -4.92 1.43 7.55
CA TYR A 113 -5.58 2.36 8.46
C TYR A 113 -6.99 2.75 7.97
N MET A 114 -7.15 3.06 6.69
CA MET A 114 -8.44 3.50 6.12
C MET A 114 -9.47 2.39 6.03
N ILE A 115 -9.06 1.14 5.80
CA ILE A 115 -9.95 -0.03 5.92
C ILE A 115 -10.49 -0.10 7.35
N ILE A 116 -9.61 -0.14 8.36
CA ILE A 116 -10.01 -0.25 9.77
C ILE A 116 -10.92 0.92 10.18
N LEU A 117 -10.54 2.15 9.83
CA LEU A 117 -11.32 3.34 10.15
C LEU A 117 -12.67 3.33 9.43
N GLY A 118 -12.71 2.95 8.15
CA GLY A 118 -13.93 2.84 7.36
C GLY A 118 -14.94 1.88 7.98
N PHE A 119 -14.47 0.74 8.50
CA PHE A 119 -15.33 -0.19 9.23
C PHE A 119 -15.77 0.34 10.59
N ARG A 120 -14.86 0.93 11.37
CA ARG A 120 -15.17 1.41 12.72
C ARG A 120 -16.07 2.64 12.76
N ALA A 121 -15.97 3.49 11.74
CA ALA A 121 -16.77 4.71 11.64
C ALA A 121 -18.12 4.47 10.95
N GLN A 122 -18.42 3.27 10.45
CA GLN A 122 -19.69 2.99 9.79
C GLN A 122 -20.84 2.92 10.79
N MET A 123 -22.03 3.31 10.35
CA MET A 123 -23.30 3.01 10.99
C MET A 123 -24.37 2.74 9.93
N PHE A 124 -25.43 2.02 10.29
CA PHE A 124 -26.57 1.81 9.41
C PHE A 124 -27.78 2.56 9.97
N ILE A 125 -28.41 3.37 9.11
CA ILE A 125 -29.68 4.04 9.41
C ILE A 125 -30.71 3.48 8.42
N GLY A 126 -31.57 2.59 8.93
CA GLY A 126 -32.40 1.74 8.06
C GLY A 126 -31.51 0.86 7.17
N ASN A 127 -31.79 0.83 5.86
CA ASN A 127 -31.01 0.08 4.88
C ASN A 127 -29.88 0.90 4.21
N ARG A 128 -29.50 2.06 4.79
CA ARG A 128 -28.45 2.92 4.22
C ARG A 128 -27.24 2.97 5.14
N ARG A 129 -26.07 2.65 4.59
CA ARG A 129 -24.78 2.87 5.24
C ARG A 129 -24.46 4.36 5.32
N GLN A 130 -24.01 4.81 6.48
CA GLN A 130 -23.56 6.19 6.71
C GLN A 130 -22.34 6.18 7.64
N LEU A 131 -21.67 7.32 7.77
CA LEU A 131 -20.59 7.49 8.73
C LEU A 131 -21.16 8.05 10.03
N SER A 132 -20.78 7.46 11.16
CA SER A 132 -21.14 7.93 12.48
C SER A 132 -20.43 9.25 12.81
N GLU A 133 -21.22 10.26 13.16
CA GLU A 133 -20.71 11.55 13.62
C GLU A 133 -20.36 11.54 15.13
N THR A 134 -20.54 10.41 15.82
CA THR A 134 -20.13 10.26 17.22
C THR A 134 -18.60 10.24 17.37
N PRO A 135 -18.06 10.70 18.51
CA PRO A 135 -16.64 10.56 18.81
C PRO A 135 -16.20 9.09 18.77
N LEU A 136 -15.16 8.79 17.98
CA LEU A 136 -14.56 7.47 17.82
C LEU A 136 -13.12 7.51 18.35
N VAL A 137 -12.99 7.25 19.65
CA VAL A 137 -11.72 7.27 20.38
C VAL A 137 -11.36 5.88 20.86
N THR A 138 -10.11 5.49 20.67
CA THR A 138 -9.55 4.22 21.12
C THR A 138 -8.86 4.43 22.47
N THR A 139 -9.34 3.75 23.51
CA THR A 139 -8.77 3.85 24.86
C THR A 139 -7.44 3.12 24.97
N TRP A 140 -6.57 3.54 25.90
CA TRP A 140 -5.30 2.87 26.19
C TRP A 140 -5.48 1.39 26.56
N LYS A 141 -6.55 1.05 27.29
CA LYS A 141 -6.91 -0.34 27.57
C LYS A 141 -7.14 -1.15 26.28
N ARG A 142 -7.88 -0.58 25.31
CA ARG A 142 -8.15 -1.25 24.02
C ARG A 142 -6.89 -1.35 23.17
N ILE A 143 -6.05 -0.32 23.15
CA ILE A 143 -4.73 -0.35 22.48
C ILE A 143 -3.86 -1.47 23.06
N GLY A 144 -3.75 -1.54 24.38
CA GLY A 144 -3.00 -2.59 25.07
C GLY A 144 -3.55 -3.99 24.78
N MET A 145 -4.87 -4.17 24.75
CA MET A 145 -5.48 -5.46 24.37
C MET A 145 -5.18 -5.85 22.92
N ILE A 146 -5.26 -4.91 21.97
CA ILE A 146 -4.92 -5.18 20.57
C ILE A 146 -3.46 -5.57 20.46
N MET A 147 -2.54 -4.76 21.01
CA MET A 147 -1.11 -5.05 20.97
C MET A 147 -0.77 -6.39 21.64
N GLY A 148 -1.27 -6.63 22.85
CA GLY A 148 -1.05 -7.87 23.57
C GLY A 148 -1.58 -9.08 22.82
N GLY A 149 -2.80 -8.98 22.27
CA GLY A 149 -3.40 -10.04 21.45
C GLY A 149 -2.60 -10.31 20.17
N THR A 150 -2.20 -9.28 19.43
CA THR A 150 -1.39 -9.45 18.22
C THR A 150 -0.01 -10.04 18.53
N THR A 151 0.62 -9.64 19.64
CA THR A 151 1.90 -10.19 20.09
C THR A 151 1.76 -11.66 20.45
N ALA A 152 0.72 -12.03 21.21
CA ALA A 152 0.48 -13.44 21.57
C ALA A 152 0.27 -14.31 20.32
N VAL A 153 -0.53 -13.85 19.37
CA VAL A 153 -0.77 -14.57 18.11
C VAL A 153 0.51 -14.67 17.27
N ALA A 154 1.29 -13.59 17.16
CA ALA A 154 2.54 -13.59 16.41
C ALA A 154 3.58 -14.54 17.02
N VAL A 155 3.73 -14.54 18.35
CA VAL A 155 4.62 -15.44 19.08
C VAL A 155 4.18 -16.89 18.90
N LEU A 156 2.88 -17.18 19.03
CA LEU A 156 2.34 -18.53 18.82
C LEU A 156 2.59 -19.00 17.38
N ALA A 157 2.30 -18.16 16.39
CA ALA A 157 2.54 -18.48 14.99
C ALA A 157 4.03 -18.70 14.68
N PHE A 158 4.91 -17.89 15.26
CA PHE A 158 6.36 -18.05 15.15
C PHE A 158 6.84 -19.36 15.79
N ALA A 159 6.36 -19.69 16.99
CA ALA A 159 6.70 -20.92 17.69
C ALA A 159 6.24 -22.17 16.92
N LEU A 160 5.00 -22.17 16.42
CA LEU A 160 4.47 -23.24 15.57
C LEU A 160 5.29 -23.38 14.27
N ARG A 161 5.68 -22.26 13.66
CA ARG A 161 6.52 -22.28 12.45
C ARG A 161 7.95 -22.73 12.75
N GLY A 162 8.47 -22.41 13.92
CA GLY A 162 9.76 -22.89 14.44
C GLY A 162 9.75 -24.39 14.69
N ALA A 163 8.67 -24.92 15.26
CA ALA A 163 8.51 -26.36 15.49
C ALA A 163 8.37 -27.17 14.19
N THR A 164 7.66 -26.63 13.19
CA THR A 164 7.40 -27.34 11.92
C THR A 164 8.50 -27.19 10.87
N ALA A 165 9.30 -26.12 10.92
CA ALA A 165 10.30 -25.83 9.89
C ALA A 165 11.60 -25.20 10.42
N GLY A 166 11.90 -25.39 11.70
CA GLY A 166 13.10 -24.88 12.35
C GLY A 166 13.07 -23.38 12.64
N PHE A 167 13.89 -22.96 13.59
CA PHE A 167 14.13 -21.56 13.89
C PHE A 167 14.89 -20.87 12.75
N SER A 168 14.58 -19.60 12.48
CA SER A 168 15.31 -18.78 11.50
C SER A 168 15.19 -17.31 11.85
N MET A 169 16.33 -16.59 11.86
CA MET A 169 16.36 -15.14 12.11
C MET A 169 15.51 -14.36 11.11
N ARG A 170 15.50 -14.76 9.83
CA ARG A 170 14.67 -14.13 8.80
C ARG A 170 13.18 -14.27 9.09
N LYS A 171 12.75 -15.41 9.63
CA LYS A 171 11.35 -15.59 10.07
C LYS A 171 11.06 -14.65 11.24
N PHE A 172 11.94 -14.63 12.24
CA PHE A 172 11.80 -13.76 13.41
C PHE A 172 11.65 -12.29 13.03
N GLU A 173 12.50 -11.79 12.12
CA GLU A 173 12.44 -10.41 11.59
C GLU A 173 11.08 -10.08 10.97
N VAL A 174 10.45 -11.02 10.25
CA VAL A 174 9.11 -10.82 9.67
C VAL A 174 8.05 -10.65 10.76
N TYR A 175 8.04 -11.50 11.79
CA TYR A 175 7.08 -11.38 12.90
C TYR A 175 7.32 -10.11 13.73
N LEU A 176 8.58 -9.76 13.98
CA LEU A 176 8.94 -8.52 14.68
C LEU A 176 8.53 -7.29 13.87
N GLY A 177 8.82 -7.28 12.56
CA GLY A 177 8.42 -6.22 11.64
C GLY A 177 6.91 -6.04 11.58
N PHE A 178 6.15 -7.13 11.58
CA PHE A 178 4.69 -7.10 11.69
C PHE A 178 4.23 -6.41 12.99
N LEU A 179 4.82 -6.76 14.14
CA LEU A 179 4.47 -6.12 15.42
C LEU A 179 4.83 -4.64 15.46
N ILE A 180 5.97 -4.26 14.88
CA ILE A 180 6.38 -2.85 14.73
C ILE A 180 5.36 -2.09 13.87
N LEU A 181 4.92 -2.66 12.74
CA LEU A 181 3.90 -2.06 11.88
C LEU A 181 2.57 -1.87 12.63
N VAL A 182 2.11 -2.87 13.38
CA VAL A 182 0.88 -2.77 14.19
C VAL A 182 1.03 -1.66 15.25
N ALA A 183 2.15 -1.62 15.97
CA ALA A 183 2.43 -0.58 16.96
C ALA A 183 2.45 0.81 16.32
N PHE A 184 3.07 0.94 15.14
CA PHE A 184 3.12 2.17 14.38
C PHE A 184 1.72 2.65 13.97
N VAL A 185 0.88 1.77 13.42
CA VAL A 185 -0.51 2.09 13.05
C VAL A 185 -1.34 2.52 14.25
N LEU A 186 -1.18 1.85 15.41
CA LEU A 186 -1.86 2.26 16.65
C LEU A 186 -1.32 3.58 17.21
N GLY A 187 -0.02 3.86 17.06
CA GLY A 187 0.59 5.15 17.39
C GLY A 187 0.02 6.28 16.53
N ILE A 188 -0.13 6.04 15.22
CA ILE A 188 -0.82 6.95 14.30
C ILE A 188 -2.26 7.17 14.76
N GLU A 189 -3.04 6.12 15.02
CA GLU A 189 -4.42 6.24 15.51
C GLU A 189 -4.48 7.07 16.80
N THR A 190 -3.59 6.82 17.74
CA THR A 190 -3.52 7.54 19.03
C THR A 190 -3.22 9.01 18.84
N THR A 191 -2.39 9.35 17.86
CA THR A 191 -2.04 10.73 17.53
C THR A 191 -3.19 11.43 16.80
N ILE A 192 -3.72 10.82 15.74
CA ILE A 192 -4.75 11.43 14.91
C ILE A 192 -6.07 11.58 15.69
N GLN A 193 -6.44 10.62 16.54
CA GLN A 193 -7.70 10.73 17.31
C GLN A 193 -7.72 11.90 18.29
N ARG A 194 -6.55 12.41 18.72
CA ARG A 194 -6.45 13.63 19.55
C ARG A 194 -6.78 14.88 18.75
N ILE A 195 -6.44 14.90 17.46
CA ILE A 195 -6.69 16.01 16.53
C ILE A 195 -8.13 15.94 15.99
N TRP A 196 -8.58 14.75 15.61
CA TRP A 196 -9.92 14.48 15.08
C TRP A 196 -10.60 13.32 15.84
N PRO A 197 -11.30 13.63 16.96
CA PRO A 197 -12.03 12.63 17.73
C PRO A 197 -13.21 12.03 16.96
N ASN A 198 -13.88 12.82 16.12
CA ASN A 198 -15.00 12.35 15.29
C ASN A 198 -14.47 11.48 14.12
N GLY A 199 -14.96 10.24 14.05
CA GLY A 199 -14.52 9.23 13.08
C GLY A 199 -14.89 9.59 11.63
N ALA A 200 -16.07 10.18 11.40
CA ALA A 200 -16.50 10.60 10.07
C ALA A 200 -15.65 11.73 9.50
N ARG A 201 -15.34 12.77 10.30
CA ARG A 201 -14.41 13.85 9.93
C ARG A 201 -13.04 13.30 9.61
N ARG A 202 -12.51 12.41 10.46
CA ARG A 202 -11.22 11.75 10.27
C ARG A 202 -11.19 10.94 8.97
N HIS A 203 -12.21 10.13 8.71
CA HIS A 203 -12.32 9.34 7.48
C HIS A 203 -12.38 10.22 6.23
N ARG A 204 -13.18 11.30 6.24
CA ARG A 204 -13.27 12.22 5.10
C ARG A 204 -11.97 13.00 4.86
N ALA A 205 -11.26 13.40 5.91
CA ALA A 205 -9.99 14.11 5.80
C ALA A 205 -8.89 13.19 5.26
N LEU A 206 -8.69 12.04 5.93
CA LEU A 206 -7.66 11.08 5.56
C LEU A 206 -7.95 10.40 4.23
N GLY A 207 -9.22 10.13 3.90
CA GLY A 207 -9.59 9.59 2.58
C GLY A 207 -9.19 10.53 1.44
N ARG A 208 -9.37 11.85 1.60
CA ARG A 208 -8.89 12.83 0.61
C ARG A 208 -7.37 12.86 0.51
N PHE A 209 -6.69 12.84 1.65
CA PHE A 209 -5.23 12.79 1.71
C PHE A 209 -4.66 11.54 1.01
N THR A 210 -5.17 10.36 1.37
CA THR A 210 -4.76 9.08 0.77
C THR A 210 -5.00 9.07 -0.74
N MET A 211 -6.14 9.58 -1.19
CA MET A 211 -6.41 9.64 -2.62
C MET A 211 -5.48 10.58 -3.39
N ILE A 212 -5.10 11.74 -2.82
CA ILE A 212 -4.09 12.62 -3.43
C ILE A 212 -2.76 11.88 -3.56
N ILE A 213 -2.33 11.19 -2.50
CA ILE A 213 -1.13 10.36 -2.54
C ILE A 213 -1.22 9.30 -3.64
N TYR A 214 -2.36 8.61 -3.79
CA TYR A 214 -2.53 7.58 -4.82
C TYR A 214 -2.46 8.14 -6.23
N CYS A 215 -3.01 9.34 -6.48
CA CYS A 215 -2.85 10.00 -7.77
C CYS A 215 -1.37 10.37 -8.04
N ILE A 216 -0.65 10.91 -7.06
CA ILE A 216 0.78 11.24 -7.19
C ILE A 216 1.61 9.97 -7.40
N LEU A 217 1.27 8.89 -6.69
CA LEU A 217 1.91 7.59 -6.84
C LEU A 217 1.75 7.05 -8.26
N PHE A 218 0.55 7.12 -8.81
CA PHE A 218 0.32 6.70 -10.18
C PHE A 218 1.17 7.49 -11.18
N VAL A 219 1.24 8.82 -11.02
CA VAL A 219 2.05 9.70 -11.88
C VAL A 219 3.54 9.38 -11.75
N THR A 220 4.05 9.33 -10.52
CA THR A 220 5.48 9.06 -10.27
C THR A 220 5.89 7.65 -10.71
N GLY A 221 5.03 6.64 -10.52
CA GLY A 221 5.27 5.28 -10.99
C GLY A 221 5.26 5.16 -12.52
N SER A 222 4.30 5.84 -13.16
CA SER A 222 4.24 5.93 -14.63
C SER A 222 5.45 6.66 -15.20
N PHE A 223 5.93 7.70 -14.50
CA PHE A 223 7.17 8.39 -14.85
C PHE A 223 8.37 7.45 -14.77
N THR A 224 8.54 6.70 -13.68
CA THR A 224 9.64 5.74 -13.56
C THR A 224 9.57 4.64 -14.61
N TYR A 225 8.38 4.12 -14.92
CA TYR A 225 8.16 3.14 -15.99
C TYR A 225 8.59 3.73 -17.35
N THR A 226 8.15 4.95 -17.66
CA THR A 226 8.47 5.64 -18.92
C THR A 226 9.96 5.88 -19.07
N MET A 227 10.61 6.33 -18.00
CA MET A 227 12.06 6.57 -17.98
C MET A 227 12.84 5.28 -18.24
N LEU A 228 12.48 4.17 -17.57
CA LEU A 228 13.22 2.91 -17.69
C LEU A 228 12.94 2.13 -18.97
N TYR A 229 11.71 2.17 -19.51
CA TYR A 229 11.29 1.21 -20.52
C TYR A 229 10.91 1.81 -21.88
N ILE A 230 10.79 3.14 -21.96
CA ILE A 230 10.45 3.85 -23.20
C ILE A 230 11.56 4.82 -23.61
N LEU A 231 11.95 5.74 -22.71
CA LEU A 231 12.89 6.81 -23.07
C LEU A 231 14.36 6.40 -22.95
N TYR A 232 14.70 5.70 -21.86
CA TYR A 232 16.08 5.30 -21.57
C TYR A 232 16.17 3.82 -21.22
N PRO A 233 15.76 2.93 -22.16
CA PRO A 233 15.93 1.50 -21.96
C PRO A 233 17.41 1.17 -21.77
N GLY A 234 17.72 0.48 -20.67
CA GLY A 234 19.05 -0.10 -20.47
C GLY A 234 19.41 -1.05 -21.61
N LYS A 235 20.70 -1.14 -21.93
CA LYS A 235 21.18 -2.19 -22.84
C LYS A 235 20.99 -3.51 -22.12
N ILE A 236 19.99 -4.29 -22.54
CA ILE A 236 19.83 -5.67 -22.10
C ILE A 236 21.15 -6.38 -22.43
N GLY A 237 21.89 -6.77 -21.39
CA GLY A 237 23.01 -7.71 -21.50
C GLY A 237 22.50 -9.13 -21.53
#